data_AF-A0A7K6YX66-F1
#
_entry.id   AF-A0A7K6YX66-F1
#
_cell.length_a   1.000
_cell.length_b   1.000
_cell.length_c   1.000
_cell.angle_alpha   90.00
_cell.angle_beta   90.00
_cell.angle_gamma   90.00
#
_symmetry.space_group_name_H-M   'P 1'
#
loop_
_entity.id
_entity.type
_entity.pdbx_description
1 polymer ?
#
loop_
_entity_poly.entity_id
_entity_poly.type
_entity_poly.pdbx_seq_one_letter_code
_entity_poly.pdbx_strand_id
1 'polypeptide(L)' 'TDIGDILVAMNPFQPLPLYGREVSEQYRHPQTGTLPPHIFAVASRAYHAMLGHRGGGPRSQCIVI' A
#
# COMPACT_ATOMS: atom_id res chain seq x y z
N THR A 1 -4.33 5.98 8.78
CA THR A 1 -5.76 5.86 8.43
C THR A 1 -5.90 5.81 6.92
N ASP A 2 -6.73 4.90 6.40
CA ASP A 2 -7.03 4.83 4.96
C ASP A 2 -8.30 5.63 4.65
N ILE A 3 -8.27 6.46 3.62
CA ILE A 3 -9.37 7.28 3.12
C ILE A 3 -9.45 7.04 1.61
N GLY A 4 -10.00 5.90 1.21
CA GLY A 4 -10.13 5.48 -0.18
C GLY A 4 -8.76 5.24 -0.83
N ASP A 5 -8.31 6.18 -1.65
CA ASP A 5 -6.98 6.12 -2.30
C ASP A 5 -5.89 6.84 -1.49
N ILE A 6 -6.26 7.57 -0.43
CA ILE A 6 -5.35 8.40 0.37
C ILE A 6 -4.99 7.68 1.67
N LEU A 7 -3.70 7.59 1.98
CA LEU A 7 -3.22 7.13 3.28
C LEU A 7 -2.76 8.33 4.12
N VAL A 8 -3.37 8.51 5.29
CA VAL A 8 -2.94 9.49 6.28
C VAL A 8 -2.04 8.82 7.31
N ALA A 9 -0.80 9.28 7.42
CA ALA A 9 0.18 8.81 8.40
C ALA A 9 0.70 9.99 9.23
N MET A 10 0.86 9.77 10.54
CA MET A 10 1.43 10.75 11.47
C MET A 10 2.85 10.33 11.80
N ASN A 11 3.80 11.29 11.85
CA ASN A 11 5.17 11.01 12.23
C ASN A 11 5.22 10.55 13.71
N PRO A 12 5.70 9.33 14.00
CA PRO A 12 5.79 8.83 15.36
C PRO A 12 6.99 9.39 16.14
N PHE A 13 7.95 10.05 15.48
CA PHE A 13 9.20 10.54 16.05
C PHE A 13 10.04 9.49 16.78
N GLN A 14 9.80 8.21 16.46
CA GLN A 14 10.54 7.06 17.00
C GLN A 14 10.57 5.92 15.98
N PRO A 15 11.57 5.01 16.06
CA PRO A 15 11.57 3.80 15.25
C PRO A 15 10.37 2.92 15.57
N LEU A 16 9.69 2.40 14.54
CA LEU A 16 8.59 1.45 14.69
C LEU A 16 8.94 0.13 13.98
N PRO A 17 8.61 -1.04 14.58
CA PRO A 17 8.86 -2.35 13.98
C PRO A 17 7.81 -2.70 12.89
N LEU A 18 7.47 -1.74 12.02
CA LEU A 18 6.39 -1.86 11.02
C LEU A 18 6.91 -1.95 9.57
N TYR A 19 8.20 -1.68 9.35
CA TYR A 19 8.80 -1.63 8.02
C TYR A 19 9.69 -2.84 7.68
N GLY A 20 9.58 -3.92 8.46
CA GLY A 20 10.32 -5.16 8.26
C GLY A 20 9.86 -5.97 7.05
N ARG A 21 10.68 -6.96 6.64
CA ARG A 21 10.38 -7.84 5.51
C ARG A 21 9.12 -8.67 5.76
N GLU A 22 8.95 -9.15 6.98
CA GLU A 22 7.82 -9.96 7.43
C GLU A 22 6.51 -9.19 7.26
N VAL A 23 6.53 -7.89 7.61
CA VAL A 23 5.37 -7.01 7.44
C VAL A 23 5.13 -6.75 5.95
N SER A 24 6.18 -6.47 5.17
CA SER A 24 6.03 -6.24 3.72
C SER A 24 5.38 -7.40 2.97
N GLU A 25 5.74 -8.66 3.29
CA GLU A 25 5.16 -9.82 2.61
C GLU A 25 3.66 -9.99 2.90
N GLN A 26 3.19 -9.58 4.08
CA GLN A 26 1.75 -9.61 4.40
C GLN A 26 0.91 -8.75 3.45
N TYR A 27 1.46 -7.62 2.98
CA TYR A 27 0.75 -6.68 2.10
C TYR A 27 0.95 -6.94 0.59
N ARG A 28 1.69 -7.99 0.21
CA ARG A 28 2.05 -8.25 -1.19
C ARG A 28 0.84 -8.62 -2.06
N HIS A 29 -0.21 -9.17 -1.46
CA HIS A 29 -1.40 -9.61 -2.18
C HIS A 29 -2.38 -8.47 -2.45
N PRO A 30 -3.17 -8.49 -3.55
CA PRO A 30 -4.13 -7.44 -3.88
C PRO A 30 -5.27 -7.25 -2.86
N GLN A 31 -5.51 -8.25 -2.02
CA GLN A 31 -6.63 -8.32 -1.08
C GLN A 31 -6.18 -7.94 0.34
N THR A 32 -5.65 -6.72 0.52
CA THR A 32 -5.21 -6.23 1.85
C THR A 32 -6.34 -5.63 2.68
N GLY A 33 -7.61 -5.76 2.27
CA GLY A 33 -8.75 -5.11 2.93
C GLY A 33 -8.98 -5.52 4.39
N THR A 34 -8.41 -6.65 4.82
CA THR A 34 -8.46 -7.13 6.22
C THR A 34 -7.27 -6.69 7.06
N LEU A 35 -6.22 -6.14 6.42
CA LEU A 35 -4.99 -5.70 7.09
C LEU A 35 -5.12 -4.23 7.51
N PRO A 36 -4.40 -3.81 8.56
CA PRO A 36 -4.42 -2.41 8.99
C PRO A 36 -3.86 -1.47 7.90
N PRO A 37 -4.24 -0.18 7.93
CA PRO A 37 -3.78 0.79 6.95
C PRO A 37 -2.25 0.96 7.01
N HIS A 38 -1.57 0.69 5.90
CA HIS A 38 -0.11 0.69 5.83
C HIS A 38 0.40 1.18 4.46
N ILE A 39 1.61 1.76 4.43
CA ILE A 39 2.23 2.23 3.18
C ILE A 39 2.45 1.09 2.17
N PHE A 40 2.73 -0.12 2.66
CA PHE A 40 2.85 -1.31 1.81
C PHE A 40 1.54 -1.68 1.10
N ALA A 41 0.38 -1.41 1.72
CA ALA A 41 -0.91 -1.59 1.05
C ALA A 41 -1.05 -0.63 -0.15
N VAL A 42 -0.65 0.65 0.03
CA VAL A 42 -0.67 1.65 -1.05
C VAL A 42 0.25 1.24 -2.20
N ALA A 43 1.47 0.81 -1.89
CA ALA A 43 2.44 0.34 -2.87
C ALA A 43 1.93 -0.89 -3.64
N SER A 44 1.36 -1.88 -2.93
CA SER A 44 0.77 -3.07 -3.53
C SER A 44 -0.38 -2.72 -4.48
N ARG A 45 -1.30 -1.84 -4.07
CA ARG A 45 -2.39 -1.36 -4.93
C ARG A 45 -1.87 -0.67 -6.19
N ALA A 46 -0.89 0.21 -6.08
CA ALA A 46 -0.28 0.89 -7.22
C ALA A 46 0.39 -0.12 -8.17
N TYR A 47 1.15 -1.08 -7.63
CA TYR A 47 1.78 -2.12 -8.44
C TYR A 47 0.77 -2.97 -9.21
N HIS A 48 -0.27 -3.47 -8.54
CA HIS A 48 -1.31 -4.28 -9.19
C HIS A 48 -2.15 -3.47 -10.18
N ALA A 49 -2.40 -2.19 -9.91
CA ALA A 49 -3.05 -1.28 -10.86
C ALA A 49 -2.17 -1.01 -12.10
N MET A 50 -0.85 -0.92 -11.92
CA MET A 50 0.10 -0.78 -13.02
C MET A 50 0.07 -1.97 -13.97
N LEU A 51 -0.09 -3.17 -13.41
CA LEU A 51 -0.21 -4.42 -14.16
C LEU A 51 -1.61 -4.68 -14.75
N GLY A 52 -2.57 -3.77 -14.58
CA GLY A 52 -3.93 -3.93 -15.10
C GLY A 52 -4.80 -4.96 -14.36
N HIS A 53 -4.42 -5.38 -13.15
CA HIS A 53 -5.17 -6.40 -12.40
C HIS A 53 -6.55 -5.92 -11.89
N ARG A 54 -6.87 -4.62 -12.06
CA ARG A 54 -8.16 -4.01 -11.70
C ARG A 54 -9.12 -3.86 -12.87
N GLY A 55 -8.96 -4.67 -13.93
CA GLY A 55 -9.87 -4.68 -15.09
C GLY A 55 -9.62 -3.56 -16.12
N GLY A 56 -8.60 -2.72 -15.91
CA GLY A 56 -8.03 -1.84 -16.93
C GLY A 56 -6.75 -2.44 -17.52
N GLY A 57 -6.33 -2.00 -18.70
CA GLY A 57 -5.01 -2.38 -19.22
C GLY A 57 -3.84 -1.85 -18.37
N PRO A 58 -2.60 -2.28 -18.65
CA PRO A 58 -1.41 -1.76 -17.96
C PRO A 58 -1.31 -0.24 -18.08
N ARG A 59 -1.06 0.45 -16.96
CA ARG A 59 -0.99 1.93 -16.92
C ARG A 59 -0.02 2.45 -15.86
N SER A 60 0.81 3.42 -16.20
CA SER A 60 1.75 4.04 -15.25
C SER A 60 1.02 4.58 -14.01
N GLN A 61 1.60 4.39 -12.82
CA GLN A 61 1.07 4.89 -11.55
C GLN A 61 2.01 5.92 -10.92
N CYS A 62 1.47 6.76 -10.04
CA CYS A 62 2.20 7.76 -9.28
C CYS A 62 1.74 7.73 -7.82
N ILE A 63 2.66 7.90 -6.88
CA ILE A 63 2.38 8.08 -5.45
C ILE A 63 2.96 9.45 -5.06
N VAL A 64 2.10 10.32 -4.52
CA VAL A 64 2.50 11.61 -3.96
C VAL A 64 2.50 11.49 -2.45
N ILE A 65 3.62 11.84 -1.82
CA ILE A 65 3.84 11.78 -0.36
C ILE A 65 3.75 13.19 0.21
#